data_AF-A0A523NYE2-F1
#
_entry.id   AF-A0A523NYE2-F1
#
_cell.length_a   1.000
_cell.length_b   1.000
_cell.length_c   1.000
_cell.angle_alpha   90.00
_cell.angle_beta   90.00
_cell.angle_gamma   90.00
#
_symmetry.space_group_name_H-M   'P 1'
#
loop_
_entity.id
_entity.type
_entity.pdbx_description
1 polymer ?
#
loop_
_entity_poly.entity_id
_entity_poly.type
_entity_poly.pdbx_seq_one_letter_code
_entity_poly.pdbx_strand_id
1 'polypeptide(L)'
;MLVPFAALPGLAYAASGARRLRFWHAHTGERLNVTYCEDGAYLPDALAEINYLLRDFRTGEVHVIEPGLLDFVHRIQAVADSRGTFEIFSGYRSPATNRMLRLTTNGVAKNSFHMQGQALDIRLTDVATGTARDIASQLGLGGVGYYPNSDFLHVDTGPVRDW
;
A
#
# COMPACT_ATOMS: atom_id res chain seq x y z
N MET A 1 6.62 29.37 48.49
CA MET A 1 5.54 28.40 48.23
C MET A 1 5.51 28.16 46.73
N LEU A 2 6.11 27.06 46.27
CA LEU A 2 6.28 26.74 44.85
C LEU A 2 5.07 25.91 44.40
N VAL A 3 4.34 26.40 43.39
CA VAL A 3 3.21 25.68 42.77
C VAL A 3 3.78 24.81 41.64
N PRO A 4 3.56 23.49 41.61
CA PRO A 4 4.07 22.67 40.52
C PRO A 4 3.19 22.87 39.28
N PHE A 5 3.83 23.14 38.14
CA PHE A 5 3.20 23.00 36.83
C PHE A 5 2.92 21.50 36.59
N ALA A 6 1.65 21.12 36.60
CA ALA A 6 1.24 19.81 36.10
C ALA A 6 1.35 19.83 34.57
N ALA A 7 2.27 19.04 34.01
CA ALA A 7 2.30 18.75 32.59
C ALA A 7 1.05 17.94 32.23
N LEU A 8 0.23 18.47 31.32
CA LEU A 8 -0.89 17.72 30.75
C LEU A 8 -0.34 16.57 29.91
N PRO A 9 -0.87 15.35 30.02
CA PRO A 9 -0.50 14.27 29.12
C PRO A 9 -0.95 14.67 27.71
N GLY A 10 0.03 14.74 26.79
CA GLY A 10 -0.26 14.89 25.37
C GLY A 10 -1.17 13.75 24.93
N LEU A 11 -2.27 14.08 24.24
CA LEU A 11 -3.13 13.12 23.58
C LEU A 11 -2.31 12.40 22.50
N ALA A 12 -1.65 11.32 22.87
CA ALA A 12 -1.28 10.29 21.92
C ALA A 12 -2.60 9.69 21.43
N TYR A 13 -3.02 10.06 20.22
CA TYR A 13 -4.03 9.30 19.51
C TYR A 13 -3.41 7.96 19.12
N ALA A 14 -3.31 7.06 20.09
CA ALA A 14 -3.12 5.65 19.79
C ALA A 14 -4.35 5.23 19.01
N ALA A 15 -4.19 4.98 17.71
CA ALA A 15 -5.19 4.26 16.95
C ALA A 15 -5.28 2.87 17.62
N SER A 16 -6.20 2.72 18.56
CA SER A 16 -6.44 1.48 19.29
C SER A 16 -7.15 0.51 18.35
N GLY A 17 -6.38 -0.38 17.74
CA GLY A 17 -6.92 -1.41 16.86
C GLY A 17 -5.86 -2.12 16.04
N ALA A 18 -6.06 -3.43 15.87
CA ALA A 18 -5.30 -4.24 14.92
C ALA A 18 -5.62 -3.79 13.49
N ARG A 19 -4.60 -3.51 12.68
CA ARG A 19 -4.72 -3.21 11.25
C ARG A 19 -4.42 -4.46 10.45
N ARG A 20 -5.41 -4.88 9.66
CA ARG A 20 -5.41 -6.15 8.95
C ARG A 20 -5.66 -5.94 7.46
N LEU A 21 -4.90 -6.66 6.64
CA LEU A 21 -5.04 -6.67 5.19
C LEU A 21 -5.16 -8.11 4.69
N ARG A 22 -5.98 -8.28 3.66
CA ARG A 22 -6.07 -9.51 2.87
C ARG A 22 -5.54 -9.21 1.48
N PHE A 23 -4.66 -10.06 1.01
CA PHE A 23 -4.05 -9.95 -0.30
C PHE A 23 -4.23 -11.23 -1.10
N TRP A 24 -4.34 -11.07 -2.42
CA TRP A 24 -4.20 -12.13 -3.40
C TRP A 24 -3.35 -11.62 -4.56
N HIS A 25 -2.22 -12.26 -4.86
CA HIS A 25 -1.35 -11.82 -5.93
C HIS A 25 -1.76 -12.45 -7.26
N ALA A 26 -2.18 -11.63 -8.23
CA ALA A 26 -2.80 -12.10 -9.47
C ALA A 26 -1.85 -12.97 -10.32
N HIS A 27 -0.55 -12.68 -10.29
CA HIS A 27 0.46 -13.43 -11.07
C HIS A 27 0.98 -14.70 -10.42
N THR A 28 1.14 -14.74 -9.09
CA THR A 28 1.72 -15.90 -8.38
C THR A 28 0.66 -16.82 -7.78
N GLY A 29 -0.58 -16.33 -7.64
CA GLY A 29 -1.67 -17.03 -6.96
C GLY A 29 -1.57 -17.02 -5.43
N GLU A 30 -0.50 -16.45 -4.87
CA GLU A 30 -0.26 -16.41 -3.42
C GLU A 30 -1.32 -15.57 -2.71
N ARG A 31 -1.64 -15.95 -1.48
CA ARG A 31 -2.63 -15.28 -0.64
C ARG A 31 -2.04 -15.02 0.73
N LEU A 32 -2.36 -13.87 1.30
CA LEU A 32 -1.93 -13.50 2.64
C LEU A 32 -3.08 -12.83 3.37
N ASN A 33 -3.26 -13.17 4.63
CA ASN A 33 -4.26 -12.58 5.49
C ASN A 33 -3.63 -12.29 6.84
N VAL A 34 -3.24 -11.04 7.05
CA VAL A 34 -2.24 -10.70 8.06
C VAL A 34 -2.63 -9.44 8.82
N THR A 35 -2.45 -9.48 10.13
CA THR A 35 -2.41 -8.28 10.96
C THR A 35 -0.99 -7.76 10.93
N TYR A 36 -0.77 -6.56 10.39
CA TYR A 36 0.57 -6.00 10.19
C TYR A 36 0.93 -4.92 11.22
N CYS A 37 -0.06 -4.45 11.98
CA CYS A 37 0.12 -3.51 13.06
C CYS A 37 -0.91 -3.75 14.16
N GLU A 38 -0.46 -3.71 15.42
CA GLU A 38 -1.30 -3.76 16.62
C GLU A 38 -0.88 -2.64 17.58
N ASP A 39 -1.85 -1.97 18.19
CA ASP A 39 -1.64 -0.89 19.16
C ASP A 39 -0.63 0.18 18.71
N GLY A 40 -0.64 0.48 17.41
CA GLY A 40 0.25 1.46 16.78
C GLY A 40 1.66 0.94 16.44
N ALA A 41 2.02 -0.29 16.83
CA ALA A 41 3.31 -0.90 16.50
C ALA A 41 3.19 -1.81 15.26
N TYR A 42 4.12 -1.67 14.31
CA TYR A 42 4.23 -2.62 13.19
C TYR A 42 4.83 -3.94 13.67
N LEU A 43 4.28 -5.05 13.16
CA LEU A 43 4.75 -6.39 13.49
C LEU A 43 5.82 -6.84 12.48
N PRO A 44 7.10 -7.03 12.88
CA PRO A 44 8.19 -7.30 11.95
C PRO A 44 7.99 -8.56 11.10
N ASP A 45 7.48 -9.64 11.69
CA ASP A 45 7.26 -10.91 10.98
C ASP A 45 6.17 -10.76 9.91
N ALA A 46 5.08 -10.05 10.24
CA ALA A 46 4.02 -9.73 9.29
C ALA A 46 4.54 -8.87 8.12
N LEU A 47 5.39 -7.87 8.41
CA LEU A 47 6.01 -7.06 7.38
C LEU A 47 6.93 -7.90 6.48
N ALA A 48 7.64 -8.90 7.03
CA ALA A 48 8.46 -9.80 6.24
C ALA A 48 7.61 -10.68 5.29
N GLU A 49 6.48 -11.22 5.76
CA GLU A 49 5.53 -11.94 4.90
C GLU A 49 4.96 -11.07 3.79
N ILE A 50 4.63 -9.81 4.11
CA ILE A 50 4.14 -8.84 3.12
C ILE A 50 5.23 -8.50 2.10
N ASN A 51 6.47 -8.27 2.53
CA ASN A 51 7.60 -8.02 1.63
C ASN A 51 7.79 -9.18 0.65
N TYR A 52 7.67 -10.43 1.14
CA TYR A 52 7.75 -11.59 0.27
C TYR A 52 6.59 -11.65 -0.72
N LEU A 53 5.34 -11.49 -0.27
CA LEU A 53 4.18 -11.49 -1.15
C LEU A 53 4.28 -10.40 -2.24
N LEU A 54 4.75 -9.21 -1.87
CA LEU A 54 4.86 -8.04 -2.74
C LEU A 54 6.22 -7.94 -3.47
N ARG A 55 7.03 -9.00 -3.44
CA ARG A 55 8.30 -9.07 -4.17
C ARG A 55 8.11 -8.89 -5.67
N ASP A 56 9.20 -8.67 -6.39
CA ASP A 56 9.15 -8.73 -7.84
C ASP A 56 8.87 -10.18 -8.27
N PHE A 57 7.66 -10.45 -8.74
CA PHE A 57 7.26 -11.80 -9.12
C PHE A 57 8.03 -12.36 -10.33
N ARG A 58 8.72 -11.52 -11.11
CA ARG A 58 9.49 -11.95 -12.28
C ARG A 58 10.90 -12.37 -11.91
N THR A 59 11.54 -11.67 -10.96
CA THR A 59 12.93 -11.96 -10.56
C THR A 59 13.02 -12.68 -9.22
N GLY A 60 11.96 -12.65 -8.41
CA GLY A 60 11.95 -13.16 -7.04
C GLY A 60 12.62 -12.23 -6.03
N GLU A 61 13.15 -11.07 -6.46
CA GLU A 61 13.81 -10.12 -5.58
C GLU A 61 12.81 -9.52 -4.58
N VAL A 62 13.10 -9.75 -3.30
CA VAL A 62 12.35 -9.19 -2.17
C VAL A 62 12.93 -7.84 -1.80
N HIS A 63 12.06 -6.87 -1.51
CA HIS A 63 12.44 -5.56 -1.03
C HIS A 63 11.55 -5.16 0.15
N VAL A 64 12.05 -4.27 1.00
CA VAL A 64 11.25 -3.68 2.08
C VAL A 64 10.14 -2.83 1.47
N ILE A 65 8.89 -3.12 1.83
CA ILE A 65 7.73 -2.30 1.52
C ILE A 65 7.53 -1.28 2.63
N GLU A 66 7.29 -0.03 2.24
CA GLU A 66 7.08 1.05 3.19
C GLU A 66 5.79 0.81 4.00
N PRO A 67 5.83 0.77 5.35
CA PRO A 67 4.61 0.56 6.14
C PRO A 67 3.54 1.64 5.91
N GLY A 68 3.93 2.87 5.57
CA GLY A 68 3.02 3.95 5.20
C GLY A 68 2.15 3.63 3.96
N LEU A 69 2.67 2.81 3.03
CA LEU A 69 1.91 2.34 1.88
C LEU A 69 0.81 1.34 2.29
N LEU A 70 1.11 0.48 3.27
CA LEU A 70 0.14 -0.45 3.85
C LEU A 70 -0.96 0.32 4.60
N ASP A 71 -0.57 1.37 5.32
CA ASP A 71 -1.50 2.27 5.99
C ASP A 71 -2.41 3.01 5.02
N PHE A 72 -1.89 3.42 3.87
CA PHE A 72 -2.70 4.05 2.83
C PHE A 72 -3.78 3.07 2.32
N VAL A 73 -3.43 1.85 1.91
CA VAL A 73 -4.43 0.89 1.43
C VAL A 73 -5.39 0.44 2.54
N HIS A 74 -4.93 0.34 3.78
CA HIS A 74 -5.80 0.08 4.93
C HIS A 74 -6.83 1.20 5.14
N ARG A 75 -6.44 2.46 4.96
CA ARG A 75 -7.37 3.60 5.03
C ARG A 75 -8.39 3.58 3.89
N ILE A 76 -7.99 3.20 2.68
CA ILE A 76 -8.92 2.99 1.55
C ILE A 76 -9.96 1.93 1.94
N GLN A 77 -9.52 0.77 2.46
CA GLN A 77 -10.42 -0.29 2.93
C GLN A 77 -11.40 0.21 4.01
N ALA A 78 -10.91 0.97 4.99
CA ALA A 78 -11.71 1.48 6.09
C ALA A 78 -12.76 2.51 5.63
N VAL A 79 -12.39 3.46 4.77
CA VAL A 79 -13.32 4.47 4.24
C VAL A 79 -14.37 3.84 3.32
N ALA A 80 -13.99 2.80 2.58
CA ALA A 80 -14.92 2.06 1.73
C ALA A 80 -15.86 1.12 2.50
N ASP A 81 -15.70 0.97 3.83
CA ASP A 81 -16.36 -0.06 4.66
C ASP A 81 -16.19 -1.47 4.06
N SER A 82 -15.03 -1.73 3.46
CA SER A 82 -14.77 -2.94 2.69
C SER A 82 -14.32 -4.10 3.58
N ARG A 83 -14.76 -5.30 3.20
CA ARG A 83 -14.25 -6.58 3.73
C ARG A 83 -13.58 -7.41 2.64
N GLY A 84 -13.20 -6.76 1.55
CA GLY A 84 -12.61 -7.35 0.37
C GLY A 84 -11.18 -7.83 0.58
N THR A 85 -10.64 -8.36 -0.50
CA THR A 85 -9.23 -8.71 -0.64
C THR A 85 -8.62 -7.72 -1.63
N PHE A 86 -7.42 -7.23 -1.33
CA PHE A 86 -6.61 -6.52 -2.31
C PHE A 86 -6.00 -7.52 -3.28
N GLU A 87 -6.50 -7.54 -4.50
CA GLU A 87 -5.83 -8.18 -5.62
C GLU A 87 -4.61 -7.34 -6.01
N ILE A 88 -3.44 -7.97 -6.04
CA ILE A 88 -2.16 -7.33 -6.32
C ILE A 88 -1.72 -7.67 -7.74
N PHE A 89 -1.54 -6.64 -8.57
CA PHE A 89 -0.94 -6.74 -9.90
C PHE A 89 0.57 -6.46 -9.87
N SER A 90 0.99 -5.54 -9.01
CA SER A 90 2.41 -5.22 -8.84
C SER A 90 2.68 -4.66 -7.44
N GLY A 91 3.69 -5.22 -6.77
CA GLY A 91 4.34 -4.63 -5.61
C GLY A 91 5.66 -3.98 -5.98
N TYR A 92 6.74 -4.42 -5.32
CA TYR A 92 8.11 -4.05 -5.68
C TYR A 92 8.45 -4.47 -7.13
N ARG A 93 9.24 -3.64 -7.81
CA ARG A 93 9.84 -3.96 -9.12
C ARG A 93 11.36 -3.82 -9.04
N SER A 94 12.08 -4.89 -9.38
CA SER A 94 13.53 -4.83 -9.56
C SER A 94 13.91 -3.82 -10.65
N PRO A 95 15.15 -3.27 -10.63
CA PRO A 95 15.65 -2.47 -11.74
C PRO A 95 15.56 -3.17 -13.10
N ALA A 96 15.76 -4.50 -13.12
CA ALA A 96 15.65 -5.31 -14.32
C ALA A 96 14.21 -5.32 -14.87
N THR A 97 13.21 -5.60 -14.02
CA THR A 97 11.79 -5.56 -14.40
C THR A 97 11.35 -4.16 -14.81
N ASN A 98 11.74 -3.12 -14.07
CA ASN A 98 11.36 -1.75 -14.44
C ASN A 98 11.95 -1.36 -15.79
N ARG A 99 13.21 -1.70 -16.07
CA ARG A 99 13.83 -1.48 -17.38
C ARG A 99 13.11 -2.25 -18.49
N MET A 100 12.79 -3.53 -18.26
CA MET A 100 12.05 -4.35 -19.23
C MET A 100 10.70 -3.70 -19.56
N LEU A 101 9.89 -3.39 -18.54
CA LEU A 101 8.57 -2.79 -18.75
C LEU A 101 8.65 -1.43 -19.46
N ARG A 102 9.66 -0.61 -19.18
CA ARG A 102 9.89 0.65 -19.93
C ARG A 102 10.15 0.46 -21.42
N LEU A 103 10.65 -0.71 -21.83
CA LEU A 103 10.92 -1.02 -23.24
C LEU A 103 9.74 -1.69 -23.93
N THR A 104 8.88 -2.38 -23.17
CA THR A 104 7.79 -3.20 -23.72
C THR A 104 6.39 -2.65 -23.47
N THR A 105 6.24 -1.62 -22.63
CA THR A 105 4.95 -1.05 -22.22
C THR A 105 5.02 0.48 -22.12
N ASN A 106 3.86 1.12 -22.14
CA ASN A 106 3.72 2.57 -21.98
C ASN A 106 3.46 2.93 -20.50
N GLY A 107 3.79 4.15 -20.09
CA GLY A 107 3.43 4.68 -18.77
C GLY A 107 4.35 4.26 -17.61
N VAL A 108 5.50 3.67 -17.88
CA VAL A 108 6.45 3.24 -16.84
C VAL A 108 7.57 4.27 -16.65
N ALA A 109 7.66 4.84 -15.45
CA ALA A 109 8.65 5.84 -15.10
C ALA A 109 10.06 5.25 -14.94
N LYS A 110 11.10 6.03 -15.28
CA LYS A 110 12.51 5.64 -15.06
C LYS A 110 12.82 5.41 -13.57
N ASN A 111 12.31 6.31 -12.73
CA ASN A 111 12.49 6.30 -11.27
C ASN A 111 11.14 6.01 -10.61
N SER A 112 10.58 4.82 -10.85
CA SER A 112 9.26 4.44 -10.32
C SER A 112 9.31 4.21 -8.81
N PHE A 113 8.27 4.60 -8.09
CA PHE A 113 8.10 4.29 -6.66
C PHE A 113 7.97 2.78 -6.37
N HIS A 114 7.58 1.96 -7.36
CA HIS A 114 7.65 0.49 -7.22
C HIS A 114 9.08 0.01 -6.94
N MET A 115 10.10 0.67 -7.49
CA MET A 115 11.49 0.29 -7.25
C MET A 115 11.99 0.66 -5.85
N GLN A 116 11.20 1.43 -5.09
CA GLN A 116 11.53 1.88 -3.74
C GLN A 116 10.69 1.15 -2.68
N GLY A 117 9.80 0.23 -3.08
CA GLY A 117 8.83 -0.40 -2.17
C GLY A 117 7.73 0.56 -1.71
N GLN A 118 7.46 1.60 -2.52
CA GLN A 118 6.61 2.73 -2.19
C GLN A 118 5.35 2.81 -3.07
N ALA A 119 5.06 1.81 -3.89
CA ALA A 119 3.87 1.79 -4.74
C ALA A 119 3.26 0.41 -4.91
N LEU A 120 1.93 0.37 -5.07
CA LEU A 120 1.16 -0.83 -5.40
C LEU A 120 0.22 -0.56 -6.59
N ASP A 121 0.09 -1.56 -7.44
CA ASP A 121 -1.00 -1.65 -8.41
C ASP A 121 -2.01 -2.70 -7.90
N ILE A 122 -3.23 -2.25 -7.58
CA ILE A 122 -4.21 -3.03 -6.82
C ILE A 122 -5.63 -2.94 -7.39
N ARG A 123 -6.46 -3.90 -6.98
CA ARG A 123 -7.92 -3.81 -7.02
C ARG A 123 -8.47 -4.33 -5.70
N LEU A 124 -9.56 -3.76 -5.21
CA LEU A 124 -10.24 -4.24 -4.01
C LEU A 124 -11.50 -5.01 -4.43
N THR A 125 -11.58 -6.30 -4.12
CA THR A 125 -12.53 -7.23 -4.78
C THR A 125 -14.02 -6.91 -4.60
N ASP A 126 -14.40 -6.16 -3.57
CA ASP A 126 -15.79 -5.79 -3.26
C ASP A 126 -16.07 -4.30 -3.46
N VAL A 127 -15.13 -3.55 -4.04
CA VAL A 127 -15.26 -2.11 -4.30
C VAL A 127 -14.91 -1.83 -5.75
N ALA A 128 -15.77 -1.10 -6.47
CA ALA A 128 -15.45 -0.67 -7.83
C ALA A 128 -14.15 0.16 -7.85
N THR A 129 -13.23 -0.14 -8.77
CA THR A 129 -11.91 0.51 -8.83
C THR A 129 -12.01 2.03 -8.94
N GLY A 130 -13.01 2.54 -9.66
CA GLY A 130 -13.30 3.98 -9.73
C GLY A 130 -13.62 4.60 -8.37
N THR A 131 -14.40 3.92 -7.54
CA THR A 131 -14.72 4.35 -6.16
C THR A 131 -13.48 4.27 -5.26
N ALA A 132 -12.69 3.21 -5.37
CA ALA A 132 -11.44 3.09 -4.62
C ALA A 132 -10.46 4.21 -4.97
N ARG A 133 -10.38 4.61 -6.24
CA ARG A 133 -9.62 5.78 -6.69
C ARG A 133 -10.14 7.07 -6.06
N ASP A 134 -11.45 7.33 -6.12
CA ASP A 134 -12.01 8.57 -5.55
C ASP A 134 -11.72 8.69 -4.04
N ILE A 135 -11.76 7.57 -3.32
CA ILE A 135 -11.37 7.48 -1.91
C ILE A 135 -9.87 7.76 -1.76
N ALA A 136 -9.01 7.11 -2.55
CA ALA A 136 -7.56 7.27 -2.48
C ALA A 136 -7.14 8.73 -2.73
N SER A 137 -7.72 9.37 -3.75
CA SER A 137 -7.48 10.79 -4.08
C SER A 137 -7.90 11.71 -2.94
N GLN A 138 -9.07 11.48 -2.33
CA GLN A 138 -9.57 12.28 -1.21
C GLN A 138 -8.73 12.14 0.07
N LEU A 139 -8.11 10.98 0.28
CA LEU A 139 -7.22 10.75 1.40
C LEU A 139 -5.96 11.62 1.32
N GLY A 140 -5.49 11.96 0.11
CA GLY A 140 -4.34 12.86 -0.10
C GLY A 140 -3.04 12.35 0.51
N LEU A 141 -2.84 11.03 0.54
CA LEU A 141 -1.70 10.38 1.20
C LEU A 141 -0.52 10.09 0.25
N GLY A 142 -0.68 10.36 -1.04
CA GLY A 142 0.37 10.27 -2.04
C GLY A 142 -0.18 10.25 -3.46
N GLY A 143 0.55 9.66 -4.40
CA GLY A 143 0.13 9.58 -5.80
C GLY A 143 -0.97 8.54 -6.03
N VAL A 144 -1.94 8.88 -6.89
CA VAL A 144 -3.05 8.01 -7.29
C VAL A 144 -3.18 7.95 -8.81
N GLY A 145 -3.09 6.76 -9.39
CA GLY A 145 -3.27 6.55 -10.83
C GLY A 145 -4.43 5.60 -11.14
N TYR A 146 -5.28 5.90 -12.11
CA TYR A 146 -6.38 5.01 -12.49
C TYR A 146 -6.30 4.51 -13.93
N TYR A 147 -6.33 3.19 -14.09
CA TYR A 147 -6.16 2.51 -15.36
C TYR A 147 -7.44 1.77 -15.74
N PRO A 148 -8.48 2.45 -16.28
CA PRO A 148 -9.80 1.85 -16.49
C PRO A 148 -9.80 0.67 -17.48
N ASN A 149 -8.92 0.70 -18.48
CA ASN A 149 -8.82 -0.38 -19.48
C ASN A 149 -8.25 -1.68 -18.89
N SER A 150 -7.41 -1.58 -17.86
CA SER A 150 -6.83 -2.72 -17.14
C SER A 150 -7.49 -2.93 -15.77
N ASP A 151 -8.41 -2.04 -15.40
CA ASP A 151 -9.21 -2.03 -14.19
C ASP A 151 -8.36 -2.20 -12.91
N PHE A 152 -7.34 -1.36 -12.75
CA PHE A 152 -6.57 -1.30 -11.51
C PHE A 152 -6.31 0.14 -11.06
N LEU A 153 -6.06 0.27 -9.77
CA LEU A 153 -5.68 1.49 -9.07
C LEU A 153 -4.19 1.41 -8.74
N HIS A 154 -3.43 2.43 -9.11
CA HIS A 154 -2.09 2.67 -8.63
C HIS A 154 -2.14 3.60 -7.42
N VAL A 155 -1.41 3.26 -6.36
CA VAL A 155 -1.15 4.15 -5.22
C VAL A 155 0.34 4.16 -4.88
N ASP A 156 0.87 5.32 -4.53
CA ASP A 156 2.24 5.49 -4.05
C ASP A 156 2.32 6.47 -2.86
N THR A 157 3.42 6.43 -2.09
CA THR A 157 3.69 7.34 -0.96
C THR A 157 4.49 8.59 -1.35
N GLY A 158 4.58 8.90 -2.65
CA GLY A 158 5.23 10.09 -3.18
C GLY A 158 4.37 11.36 -3.06
N PRO A 159 4.70 12.43 -3.81
CA PRO A 159 3.91 13.66 -3.82
C PRO A 159 2.46 13.41 -4.26
N VAL A 160 1.52 14.12 -3.61
CA VAL A 160 0.09 14.05 -3.94
C VAL A 160 -0.16 14.52 -5.37
N ARG A 161 -0.73 13.64 -6.19
CA ARG A 161 -1.04 13.87 -7.60
C ARG A 161 -1.95 12.75 -8.12
N ASP A 162 -2.78 13.10 -9.09
CA ASP A 162 -3.72 12.17 -9.73
C ASP A 162 -3.44 12.05 -11.24
N TRP A 163 -3.58 10.86 -11.82
CA TRP A 163 -3.43 10.62 -13.26
C TRP A 163 -4.27 9.46 -13.81
#